data_AF-A0A1Q7Y540-F1
#
_entry.id   AF-A0A1Q7Y540-F1
#
_cell.length_a   1.000
_cell.length_b   1.000
_cell.length_c   1.000
_cell.angle_alpha   90.00
_cell.angle_beta   90.00
_cell.angle_gamma   90.00
#
_symmetry.space_group_name_H-M   'P 1'
#
loop_
_entity.id
_entity.type
_entity.pdbx_description
1 polymer ?
#
loop_
_entity_poly.entity_id
_entity_poly.type
_entity_poly.pdbx_seq_one_letter_code
_entity_poly.pdbx_strand_id
1 'polypeptide(L)'
;MSDCGSPGPSSIECRQIAELLGEYLEGTLPRQTLELLEWHIEGCAPCVAFVNTYRGTINAARKLREVDIPPELKKRLLAVLRTQRAAKP
;
A
#
# COMPACT_ATOMS: atom_id res chain seq x y z
N MET A 1 -31.80 -9.11 -16.09
CA MET A 1 -32.09 -7.71 -15.72
C MET A 1 -30.77 -7.09 -15.33
N SER A 2 -30.28 -6.17 -16.16
CA SER A 2 -29.04 -5.42 -15.93
C SER A 2 -29.25 -4.48 -14.76
N ASP A 3 -28.31 -4.47 -13.81
CA ASP A 3 -28.21 -3.37 -12.85
C ASP A 3 -26.79 -2.80 -12.93
N CYS A 4 -26.67 -1.69 -13.66
CA CYS A 4 -25.48 -0.85 -13.65
C CYS A 4 -25.54 0.00 -12.38
N GLY A 5 -25.14 -0.58 -11.25
CA GLY A 5 -24.86 0.18 -10.04
C GLY A 5 -23.38 0.57 -10.02
N SER A 6 -23.07 1.83 -10.30
CA SER A 6 -21.82 2.43 -9.80
C SER A 6 -22.08 2.92 -8.37
N PRO A 7 -21.53 2.28 -7.32
CA PRO A 7 -21.64 2.82 -5.98
C PRO A 7 -20.47 3.80 -5.75
N GLY A 8 -20.77 5.09 -5.64
CA GLY A 8 -19.93 5.98 -4.83
C GLY A 8 -19.99 5.51 -3.36
N PRO A 9 -18.92 5.71 -2.55
CA PRO A 9 -18.74 4.91 -1.35
C PRO A 9 -19.58 5.45 -0.19
N SER A 10 -20.78 4.91 -0.02
CA SER A 10 -21.49 4.94 1.27
C SER A 10 -21.27 3.66 2.09
N SER A 11 -20.67 2.62 1.49
CA SER A 11 -20.28 1.38 2.13
C SER A 11 -19.15 0.68 1.35
N ILE A 12 -18.35 -0.14 2.04
CA ILE A 12 -17.30 -0.98 1.45
C ILE A 12 -17.71 -2.45 1.56
N GLU A 13 -17.51 -3.19 0.48
CA GLU A 13 -17.70 -4.63 0.41
C GLU A 13 -16.37 -5.39 0.59
N CYS A 14 -16.44 -6.65 1.02
CA CYS A 14 -15.25 -7.49 1.25
C CYS A 14 -14.33 -7.56 0.01
N ARG A 15 -14.90 -7.62 -1.20
CA ARG A 15 -14.11 -7.70 -2.45
C ARG A 15 -13.28 -6.44 -2.71
N GLN A 16 -13.75 -5.29 -2.26
CA GLN A 16 -13.08 -4.01 -2.47
C GLN A 16 -11.90 -3.82 -1.51
N ILE A 17 -11.87 -4.55 -0.38
CA ILE A 17 -10.74 -4.50 0.57
C ILE A 17 -9.43 -4.84 -0.15
N ALA A 18 -9.42 -5.85 -1.02
CA ALA A 18 -8.21 -6.26 -1.74
C ALA A 18 -7.66 -5.16 -2.68
N GLU A 19 -8.55 -4.36 -3.27
CA GLU A 19 -8.19 -3.26 -4.18
C GLU A 19 -7.61 -2.06 -3.41
N LEU A 20 -8.14 -1.79 -2.21
CA LEU A 20 -7.77 -0.63 -1.39
C LEU A 20 -6.63 -0.91 -0.39
N LEU A 21 -6.24 -2.18 -0.21
CA LEU A 21 -5.32 -2.57 0.86
C LEU A 21 -3.91 -1.99 0.73
N GLY A 22 -3.44 -1.78 -0.51
CA GLY A 22 -2.15 -1.14 -0.76
C GLY A 22 -2.13 0.29 -0.25
N GLU A 23 -3.05 1.12 -0.73
CA GLU A 23 -3.20 2.53 -0.31
C GLU A 23 -3.50 2.66 1.19
N TYR A 24 -4.29 1.74 1.74
CA TYR A 24 -4.56 1.68 3.19
C TYR A 24 -3.27 1.51 4.00
N LEU A 25 -2.40 0.58 3.61
CA LEU A 25 -1.16 0.30 4.33
C LEU A 25 -0.08 1.35 4.08
N GLU A 26 -0.12 2.03 2.94
CA GLU A 26 0.73 3.17 2.62
C GLU A 26 0.22 4.48 3.26
N GLY A 27 -1.00 4.50 3.80
CA GLY A 27 -1.60 5.67 4.43
C GLY A 27 -2.00 6.76 3.42
N THR A 28 -2.25 6.39 2.17
CA THR A 28 -2.54 7.31 1.06
C THR A 28 -4.03 7.42 0.74
N LEU A 29 -4.88 6.64 1.41
CA LEU A 29 -6.33 6.70 1.20
C LEU A 29 -6.92 8.06 1.59
N PRO A 30 -7.91 8.57 0.83
CA PRO A 30 -8.74 9.67 1.27
C PRO A 30 -9.45 9.34 2.58
N ARG A 31 -9.55 10.32 3.49
CA ARG A 31 -10.11 10.14 4.83
C ARG A 31 -11.47 9.42 4.86
N GLN A 32 -12.39 9.79 3.97
CA GLN A 32 -13.72 9.18 3.92
C GLN A 32 -13.65 7.68 3.58
N THR A 33 -12.78 7.30 2.65
CA THR A 33 -12.57 5.89 2.26
C THR A 33 -11.89 5.12 3.39
N LEU A 34 -10.93 5.73 4.08
CA LEU A 34 -10.26 5.14 5.24
C LEU A 34 -11.27 4.79 6.34
N GLU A 35 -12.12 5.74 6.72
CA GLU A 35 -13.14 5.55 7.77
C GLU A 35 -14.12 4.41 7.44
N LEU A 36 -14.59 4.33 6.19
CA LEU A 36 -15.48 3.25 5.73
C LEU A 36 -14.78 1.88 5.71
N LEU A 37 -13.51 1.85 5.32
CA LEU A 37 -12.71 0.63 5.27
C LEU A 37 -12.42 0.09 6.66
N GLU A 38 -12.03 0.96 7.59
CA GLU A 38 -11.80 0.60 9.00
C GLU A 38 -13.08 0.07 9.65
N TRP A 39 -14.21 0.75 9.45
CA TRP A 39 -15.51 0.29 9.93
C TRP A 39 -15.85 -1.11 9.40
N HIS A 40 -15.62 -1.37 8.11
CA HIS A 40 -15.85 -2.70 7.53
C HIS A 40 -14.93 -3.76 8.14
N ILE A 41 -13.64 -3.46 8.27
CA ILE A 41 -12.65 -4.41 8.83
C ILE A 41 -13.02 -4.76 10.27
N GLU A 42 -13.36 -3.77 11.10
CA GLU A 42 -13.76 -4.00 12.50
C GLU A 42 -15.00 -4.89 12.64
N GLY A 43 -15.96 -4.76 11.72
CA GLY A 43 -17.20 -5.54 11.71
C GLY A 43 -17.13 -6.90 11.00
N CYS A 44 -16.04 -7.21 10.28
CA CYS A 44 -15.98 -8.34 9.37
C CYS A 44 -14.77 -9.25 9.65
N ALA A 45 -14.98 -10.33 10.40
CA ALA A 45 -13.93 -11.28 10.77
C ALA A 45 -13.12 -11.84 9.56
N PRO A 46 -13.72 -12.17 8.40
CA PRO A 46 -12.96 -12.54 7.20
C PRO A 46 -12.00 -11.44 6.73
N CYS A 47 -12.42 -10.18 6.78
CA CYS A 47 -11.57 -9.06 6.37
C CYS A 47 -10.44 -8.79 7.36
N VAL A 48 -10.69 -8.93 8.67
CA VAL A 48 -9.63 -8.93 9.69
C VAL A 48 -8.57 -9.98 9.36
N ALA A 49 -8.99 -11.22 9.10
CA ALA A 49 -8.09 -12.31 8.76
C ALA A 49 -7.30 -12.04 7.47
N PHE A 50 -7.96 -11.48 6.45
CA PHE A 50 -7.33 -11.11 5.19
C PHE A 50 -6.26 -10.02 5.36
N VAL A 51 -6.57 -8.92 6.06
CA VAL A 51 -5.61 -7.83 6.34
C VAL A 51 -4.42 -8.34 7.13
N ASN A 52 -4.65 -9.19 8.14
CA ASN A 52 -3.57 -9.79 8.92
C ASN A 52 -2.67 -10.68 8.07
N THR A 53 -3.25 -11.48 7.17
CA THR A 53 -2.50 -12.32 6.24
C THR A 53 -1.62 -11.48 5.32
N TYR A 54 -2.18 -10.42 4.74
CA TYR A 54 -1.45 -9.52 3.86
C TYR A 54 -0.29 -8.79 4.56
N ARG A 55 -0.51 -8.31 5.81
CA ARG A 55 0.57 -7.78 6.65
C ARG A 55 1.67 -8.82 6.90
N GLY A 56 1.28 -10.07 7.11
CA GLY A 56 2.20 -11.21 7.18
C GLY A 56 3.04 -11.36 5.91
N THR A 57 2.41 -11.28 4.73
CA THR A 57 3.08 -11.33 3.42
C THR A 57 4.10 -10.21 3.26
N ILE A 58 3.75 -8.96 3.60
CA ILE A 58 4.70 -7.82 3.58
C ILE A 58 5.89 -8.11 4.49
N ASN A 59 5.63 -8.54 5.72
CA ASN A 59 6.70 -8.84 6.67
C ASN A 59 7.60 -9.98 6.20
N ALA A 60 7.05 -11.01 5.56
CA ALA A 60 7.83 -12.09 4.96
C ALA A 60 8.66 -11.58 3.77
N ALA A 61 8.08 -10.77 2.89
CA ALA A 61 8.77 -10.16 1.75
C ALA A 61 9.92 -9.26 2.19
N ARG A 62 9.75 -8.46 3.25
CA ARG A 62 10.80 -7.61 3.83
C ARG A 62 11.97 -8.40 4.44
N LYS A 63 11.74 -9.66 4.83
CA LYS A 63 12.78 -10.56 5.37
C LYS A 63 13.53 -11.32 4.27
N LEU A 64 13.08 -11.24 3.02
CA LEU A 64 13.88 -11.74 1.91
C LEU A 64 15.22 -11.01 1.93
N ARG A 65 16.31 -11.75 1.72
CA ARG A 65 17.68 -11.22 1.81
C ARG A 65 17.77 -9.91 1.04
N GLU A 66 18.11 -8.84 1.75
CA GLU A 66 18.51 -7.60 1.11
C GLU A 66 19.66 -7.94 0.16
N VAL A 67 19.47 -7.66 -1.12
CA VAL A 67 20.54 -7.80 -2.10
C VAL A 67 21.43 -6.59 -1.92
N ASP A 68 22.70 -6.83 -1.59
CA ASP A 68 23.67 -5.75 -1.50
C ASP A 68 23.69 -4.95 -2.80
N ILE A 69 23.57 -3.63 -2.69
CA ILE A 69 23.69 -2.74 -3.83
C ILE A 69 25.11 -2.93 -4.41
N PRO A 70 25.25 -3.29 -5.71
CA PRO A 70 26.56 -3.43 -6.31
C PRO A 70 27.40 -2.16 -6.09
N PRO A 71 28.67 -2.27 -5.65
CA PRO A 71 29.49 -1.12 -5.29
C PRO A 71 29.54 -0.03 -6.38
N GLU A 72 29.58 -0.45 -7.64
CA GLU A 72 29.63 0.47 -8.78
C GLU A 72 28.30 1.20 -9.01
N LEU A 73 27.17 0.55 -8.74
CA LEU A 73 25.87 1.20 -8.78
C LEU A 73 25.77 2.26 -7.66
N LYS A 74 26.20 1.91 -6.45
CA LYS A 74 26.24 2.83 -5.30
C LYS A 74 27.09 4.07 -5.58
N LYS A 75 28.29 3.89 -6.14
CA LYS A 75 29.18 5.01 -6.53
C LYS A 75 28.52 5.93 -7.54
N ARG A 76 27.93 5.38 -8.62
CA ARG A 76 27.25 6.15 -9.67
C ARG A 76 26.06 6.93 -9.13
N LEU A 77 25.23 6.31 -8.29
CA LEU A 77 24.10 6.97 -7.65
C LEU A 77 24.53 8.14 -6.76
N LEU A 78 25.54 7.93 -5.91
CA LEU A 78 26.07 8.99 -5.04
C LEU A 78 26.67 10.16 -5.85
N ALA A 79 27.32 9.88 -6.98
CA ALA A 79 27.83 10.94 -7.86
C ALA A 79 26.68 11.80 -8.41
N VAL A 80 25.62 11.18 -8.95
CA VAL A 80 24.44 11.89 -9.46
C VAL A 80 23.76 12.72 -8.37
N LEU A 81 23.54 12.14 -7.19
CA LEU A 81 22.88 12.84 -6.07
C LEU A 81 23.67 14.05 -5.58
N ARG A 82 25.02 13.97 -5.56
CA ARG A 82 25.88 15.11 -5.22
C ARG A 82 25.78 16.22 -6.26
N THR A 83 25.83 15.88 -7.54
CA THR A 83 25.67 16.87 -8.62
C THR A 83 24.31 17.55 -8.56
N GLN A 84 23.22 16.82 -8.30
CA GLN A 84 21.89 17.41 -8.16
C GLN A 84 21.74 18.32 -6.94
N ARG A 85 22.36 17.96 -5.80
CA ARG A 85 22.40 18.82 -4.61
C ARG A 85 23.19 20.10 -4.84
N ALA A 86 24.25 20.06 -5.66
CA ALA A 86 25.04 21.23 -6.01
C ALA A 86 24.35 22.11 -7.07
N ALA A 87 23.47 21.53 -7.89
CA ALA A 87 22.75 22.23 -8.96
C ALA A 87 21.39 22.81 -8.52
N LYS A 88 20.87 22.44 -7.34
CA LYS A 88 19.67 23.03 -6.76
C LYS A 88 20.08 24.26 -5.94
N PRO A 89 19.69 25.50 -6.35
CA PRO A 89 19.95 26.70 -5.55
C PRO A 89 19.20 26.68 -4.22
#